data_AF-A0A0M3DH66-F1
#
_entry.id   AF-A0A0M3DH66-F1
#
_cell.length_a   1.000
_cell.length_b   1.000
_cell.length_c   1.000
_cell.angle_alpha   90.00
_cell.angle_beta   90.00
_cell.angle_gamma   90.00
#
_symmetry.space_group_name_H-M   'P 1'
#
loop_
_entity.id
_entity.type
_entity.pdbx_description
1 polymer ?
#
loop_
_entity_poly.entity_id
_entity_poly.type
_entity_poly.pdbx_seq_one_letter_code
_entity_poly.pdbx_strand_id
1 'polypeptide(L)'
;MLEIDNCAYLNNIKDVNPLTKLGITFIGVIASMLTQNVNIHILIMLVMTVLILFIARVDMKLYIKCLKIPMIFLIIGIGLNLINISFENKDYIFNINILGLY
;
A
#
# COMPACT_ATOMS: atom_id res chain seq x y z
N MET A 1 9.91 -23.94 -0.16
CA MET A 1 9.64 -22.83 0.78
C MET A 1 9.32 -21.60 -0.06
N LEU A 2 8.23 -20.87 0.22
CA LEU A 2 7.90 -19.64 -0.49
C LEU A 2 9.05 -18.62 -0.32
N GLU A 3 9.28 -17.78 -1.33
CA GLU A 3 10.38 -16.78 -1.29
C GLU A 3 10.29 -15.84 -0.07
N ILE A 4 9.06 -15.50 0.33
CA ILE A 4 8.78 -14.66 1.50
C ILE A 4 9.16 -15.38 2.79
N ASP A 5 8.82 -16.66 2.91
CA ASP A 5 9.19 -17.47 4.07
C ASP A 5 10.71 -17.53 4.19
N ASN A 6 11.42 -17.80 3.09
CA ASN A 6 12.87 -17.83 3.09
C ASN A 6 13.49 -16.47 3.49
N CYS A 7 12.90 -15.37 3.02
CA CYS A 7 13.30 -14.01 3.42
C CYS A 7 13.16 -13.77 4.93
N ALA A 8 12.14 -14.32 5.58
CA ALA A 8 11.95 -14.17 7.03
C ALA A 8 13.11 -14.78 7.85
N TYR A 9 13.71 -15.87 7.36
CA TYR A 9 14.82 -16.56 8.03
C TYR A 9 16.22 -16.08 7.61
N LEU A 10 16.36 -15.39 6.48
CA LEU A 10 17.67 -14.97 5.96
C LEU A 10 18.00 -13.49 6.13
N ASN A 11 17.01 -12.65 6.44
CA ASN A 11 17.23 -11.20 6.57
C ASN A 11 18.11 -10.82 7.77
N ASN A 12 18.60 -9.57 7.77
CA ASN A 12 19.55 -9.06 8.76
C ASN A 12 18.93 -8.79 10.15
N ILE A 13 17.61 -8.81 10.25
CA ILE A 13 16.89 -8.64 11.52
C ILE A 13 16.28 -9.95 12.01
N LYS A 14 16.61 -11.11 11.43
CA LYS A 14 15.98 -12.41 11.73
C LYS A 14 15.98 -12.74 13.23
N ASP A 15 17.08 -12.43 13.92
CA ASP A 15 17.28 -12.75 15.34
C ASP A 15 16.70 -11.68 16.31
N VAL A 16 16.20 -10.56 15.78
CA VAL A 16 15.51 -9.54 16.60
C VAL A 16 14.17 -10.08 17.10
N ASN A 17 13.84 -9.76 18.34
CA ASN A 17 12.59 -10.15 19.00
C ASN A 17 11.38 -9.92 18.07
N PRO A 18 10.60 -10.97 17.76
CA PRO A 18 9.41 -10.87 16.92
C PRO A 18 8.41 -9.80 17.38
N LEU A 19 8.26 -9.62 18.69
CA LEU A 19 7.36 -8.61 19.26
C LEU A 19 7.79 -7.18 18.92
N THR A 20 9.10 -6.91 18.85
CA THR A 20 9.61 -5.59 18.48
C THR A 20 9.31 -5.28 17.02
N LYS A 21 9.49 -6.27 16.12
CA LYS A 21 9.16 -6.12 14.70
C LYS A 21 7.68 -5.85 14.51
N LEU A 22 6.84 -6.63 15.18
CA LEU A 22 5.39 -6.44 15.18
C LEU A 22 5.01 -5.07 15.72
N GLY A 23 5.60 -4.62 16.83
CA GLY A 23 5.32 -3.30 17.40
C GLY A 23 5.57 -2.18 16.40
N ILE A 24 6.73 -2.18 15.72
CA ILE A 24 7.08 -1.16 14.73
C ILE A 24 6.11 -1.16 13.54
N THR A 25 5.77 -2.34 13.01
CA THR A 25 4.85 -2.45 11.87
C THR A 25 3.43 -2.02 12.25
N PHE A 26 2.93 -2.45 13.42
CA PHE A 26 1.61 -2.05 13.92
C PHE A 26 1.52 -0.55 14.16
N ILE A 27 2.55 0.08 14.73
CA ILE A 27 2.57 1.53 14.92
C ILE A 27 2.45 2.24 13.57
N GLY A 28 3.20 1.82 12.55
CA GLY A 28 3.10 2.43 11.22
C GLY A 28 1.73 2.25 10.57
N VAL A 29 1.11 1.07 10.70
CA VAL A 29 -0.24 0.81 10.20
C VAL A 29 -1.26 1.67 10.93
N ILE A 30 -1.27 1.67 12.26
CA ILE A 30 -2.21 2.47 13.07
C ILE A 30 -2.05 3.96 12.76
N ALA A 31 -0.80 4.45 12.70
CA ALA A 31 -0.52 5.83 12.35
C ALA A 31 -1.10 6.17 10.96
N SER A 32 -0.92 5.28 9.97
CA SER A 32 -1.48 5.50 8.64
C SER A 32 -3.01 5.53 8.65
N MET A 33 -3.68 4.73 9.48
CA MET A 33 -5.15 4.70 9.53
C MET A 33 -5.74 5.93 10.23
N LEU A 34 -5.03 6.51 11.19
CA LEU A 34 -5.51 7.67 11.97
C LEU A 34 -5.31 9.01 11.24
N THR A 35 -4.52 9.04 10.17
CA THR A 35 -4.19 10.28 9.45
C THR A 35 -4.85 10.32 8.08
N GLN A 36 -5.29 11.52 7.67
CA GLN A 36 -5.82 11.77 6.32
C GLN A 36 -4.86 12.62 5.46
N ASN A 37 -3.67 12.93 5.97
CA ASN A 37 -2.72 13.81 5.31
C ASN A 37 -1.79 13.01 4.39
N VAL A 38 -1.86 13.28 3.09
CA VAL A 38 -1.03 12.65 2.05
C VAL A 38 0.47 12.73 2.37
N ASN A 39 0.95 13.86 2.88
CA ASN A 39 2.37 14.04 3.22
C ASN A 39 2.82 13.06 4.32
N ILE A 40 1.95 12.79 5.30
CA ILE A 40 2.24 11.84 6.38
C ILE A 40 2.28 10.41 5.84
N HIS A 41 1.36 10.05 4.93
CA HIS A 41 1.40 8.73 4.29
C HIS A 41 2.68 8.51 3.49
N ILE A 42 3.13 9.51 2.73
CA ILE A 42 4.40 9.45 1.98
C ILE A 42 5.58 9.25 2.94
N LEU A 43 5.60 9.97 4.07
CA LEU A 43 6.63 9.82 5.09
C LEU A 43 6.65 8.41 5.68
N ILE A 44 5.49 7.86 6.08
CA ILE A 44 5.38 6.51 6.63
C ILE A 44 5.89 5.48 5.61
N MET A 45 5.48 5.61 4.34
CA MET A 45 5.95 4.75 3.26
C MET A 45 7.46 4.79 3.12
N LEU A 46 8.06 6.00 3.06
CA LEU A 46 9.51 6.17 2.92
C LEU A 46 10.26 5.55 4.10
N VAL A 47 9.82 5.82 5.33
CA VAL A 47 10.42 5.24 6.53
C VAL A 47 10.36 3.71 6.47
N MET A 48 9.20 3.12 6.16
CA MET A 48 9.06 1.67 6.07
C MET A 48 9.92 1.07 4.94
N THR A 49 9.99 1.69 3.77
CA THR A 49 10.88 1.27 2.69
C THR A 49 12.35 1.29 3.14
N VAL A 50 12.76 2.32 3.87
CA VAL A 50 14.14 2.41 4.39
C VAL A 50 14.43 1.31 5.40
N LEU A 51 13.51 1.07 6.35
CA LEU A 51 13.64 -0.01 7.33
C LEU A 51 13.79 -1.38 6.64
N ILE A 52 12.99 -1.65 5.61
CA ILE A 52 12.97 -2.94 4.91
C ILE A 52 14.23 -3.14 4.05
N LEU A 53 14.61 -2.14 3.24
CA LEU A 53 15.71 -2.29 2.29
C LEU A 53 17.10 -2.12 2.93
N PHE A 54 17.27 -1.20 3.88
CA PHE A 54 18.59 -0.90 4.42
C PHE A 54 18.88 -1.59 5.75
N ILE A 55 17.89 -1.67 6.65
CA ILE A 55 18.08 -2.26 7.99
C ILE A 55 17.87 -3.77 7.95
N ALA A 56 16.70 -4.21 7.44
CA ALA A 56 16.42 -5.63 7.26
C ALA A 56 17.22 -6.24 6.10
N ARG A 57 17.73 -5.42 5.17
CA ARG A 57 18.51 -5.84 3.99
C ARG A 57 17.77 -6.87 3.13
N VAL A 58 16.46 -6.66 2.96
CA VAL A 58 15.65 -7.49 2.06
C VAL A 58 16.06 -7.20 0.61
N ASP A 59 16.10 -8.25 -0.23
CA ASP A 59 16.38 -8.09 -1.66
C ASP A 59 15.33 -7.16 -2.30
N MET A 60 15.80 -6.10 -2.97
CA MET A 60 14.97 -5.13 -3.66
C MET A 60 14.05 -5.79 -4.70
N LYS A 61 14.52 -6.86 -5.36
CA LYS A 61 13.69 -7.60 -6.32
C LYS A 61 12.48 -8.24 -5.65
N LEU A 62 12.69 -8.86 -4.49
CA LEU A 62 11.62 -9.47 -3.70
C LEU A 62 10.66 -8.41 -3.16
N TYR A 63 11.18 -7.30 -2.64
CA TYR A 63 10.38 -6.19 -2.15
C TYR A 63 9.43 -5.64 -3.23
N ILE A 64 9.96 -5.35 -4.43
CA ILE A 64 9.16 -4.86 -5.56
C ILE A 64 8.14 -5.93 -6.00
N LYS A 65 8.52 -7.21 -6.02
CA LYS A 65 7.62 -8.31 -6.37
C LYS A 65 6.42 -8.38 -5.41
N CYS A 66 6.65 -8.21 -4.11
CA CYS A 66 5.59 -8.15 -3.11
C CYS A 66 4.67 -6.93 -3.29
N LEU A 67 5.23 -5.75 -3.61
CA LEU A 67 4.44 -4.53 -3.82
C LEU A 67 3.55 -4.59 -5.08
N LYS A 68 3.95 -5.34 -6.11
CA LYS A 68 3.18 -5.43 -7.37
C LYS A 68 1.78 -6.00 -7.16
N ILE A 69 1.61 -6.95 -6.24
CA ILE A 69 0.33 -7.64 -6.00
C ILE A 69 -0.77 -6.64 -5.56
N PRO A 70 -0.61 -5.88 -4.46
CA PRO A 70 -1.59 -4.87 -4.07
C PRO A 70 -1.66 -3.69 -5.04
N MET A 71 -0.59 -3.37 -5.76
CA MET A 71 -0.61 -2.25 -6.71
C MET A 71 -1.59 -2.47 -7.87
N ILE A 72 -1.68 -3.70 -8.38
CA ILE A 72 -2.67 -4.04 -9.43
C ILE A 72 -4.08 -3.83 -8.90
N PHE A 73 -4.35 -4.29 -7.68
CA PHE A 73 -5.66 -4.09 -7.04
C PHE A 73 -5.98 -2.60 -6.85
N LEU A 74 -4.99 -1.79 -6.46
CA LEU A 74 -5.15 -0.36 -6.26
C LEU A 74 -5.50 0.35 -7.58
N ILE A 75 -4.80 0.03 -8.68
CA ILE A 75 -5.09 0.62 -10.00
C ILE A 75 -6.52 0.30 -10.45
N ILE A 76 -6.96 -0.95 -10.27
CA ILE A 76 -8.34 -1.35 -10.59
C ILE A 76 -9.33 -0.57 -9.71
N GLY A 77 -9.05 -0.44 -8.41
CA GLY A 77 -9.89 0.31 -7.48
C GLY A 77 -10.03 1.79 -7.84
N ILE A 78 -8.92 2.45 -8.21
CA ILE A 78 -8.97 3.83 -8.72
C ILE A 78 -9.81 3.89 -9.99
N GLY A 79 -9.57 2.99 -10.95
CA GLY A 79 -10.30 2.96 -12.21
C GLY A 79 -11.82 2.84 -12.01
N LEU A 80 -12.25 1.98 -11.08
CA LEU A 80 -13.67 1.83 -10.73
C LEU A 80 -14.20 3.06 -10.01
N ASN A 81 -13.46 3.64 -9.08
CA ASN A 81 -13.91 4.81 -8.31
C ASN A 81 -14.05 6.08 -9.17
N LEU A 82 -13.36 6.15 -10.32
CA LEU A 82 -13.54 7.21 -11.30
C LEU A 82 -14.87 7.11 -12.06
N ILE A 83 -15.47 5.92 -12.13
CA ILE A 83 -16.74 5.68 -12.82
C ILE A 83 -17.85 5.77 -11.78
N ASN A 84 -18.68 6.81 -11.87
CA ASN A 84 -19.86 6.97 -11.01
C ASN A 84 -21.09 7.16 -11.89
N ILE A 85 -22.23 6.63 -11.44
CA ILE A 85 -23.54 6.80 -12.10
C ILE A 85 -24.37 7.74 -11.24
N SER A 86 -24.92 8.80 -11.82
CA SER A 86 -25.78 9.75 -11.10
C SER A 86 -26.92 10.26 -11.97
N PHE A 87 -27.94 10.78 -11.31
CA PHE A 87 -29.06 11.48 -11.95
C PHE A 87 -28.75 12.96 -12.20
N GLU A 88 -27.72 13.50 -11.55
CA GLU A 88 -27.32 14.91 -11.67
C GLU A 88 -25.95 15.05 -12.33
N ASN A 89 -25.87 15.93 -13.33
CA ASN A 89 -24.71 16.07 -14.20
C ASN A 89 -23.70 17.16 -13.74
N LYS A 90 -23.79 17.63 -12.50
CA LYS A 90 -23.06 18.84 -12.07
C LYS A 90 -21.59 18.61 -11.69
N ASP A 91 -21.23 17.38 -11.37
CA ASP A 91 -19.91 17.05 -10.81
C ASP A 91 -19.04 16.16 -11.71
N TYR A 92 -19.46 15.91 -12.96
CA TYR A 92 -18.76 15.05 -13.90
C TYR A 92 -17.90 15.84 -14.89
N ILE A 93 -16.63 15.44 -15.04
CA ILE A 93 -15.75 15.97 -16.09
C ILE A 93 -16.18 15.45 -17.48
N PHE A 94 -16.66 14.20 -17.54
CA PHE A 94 -17.25 13.57 -18.73
C PHE A 94 -18.49 12.78 -18.33
N ASN A 95 -19.57 12.92 -19.10
CA ASN A 95 -20.84 12.22 -18.88
C ASN A 95 -21.31 11.54 -20.19
N ILE A 96 -22.08 10.46 -20.06
CA ILE A 96 -22.78 9.82 -21.18
C ILE A 96 -24.21 9.57 -20.73
N ASN A 97 -25.17 10.27 -21.34
CA ASN A 97 -26.58 10.06 -21.01
C ASN A 97 -27.09 8.75 -21.62
N ILE A 98 -27.46 7.80 -20.76
CA ILE A 98 -28.17 6.58 -21.14
C ILE A 98 -29.48 6.56 -20.35
N LEU A 99 -30.62 6.64 -21.05
CA LEU A 99 -31.96 6.53 -20.45
C LEU A 99 -32.26 7.55 -19.33
N GLY A 100 -31.62 8.71 -19.33
CA GLY A 100 -31.79 9.75 -18.31
C GLY A 100 -30.84 9.66 -17.12
N LEU A 101 -29.92 8.68 -17.12
CA LEU A 101 -28.80 8.56 -16.21
C LEU A 101 -27.52 9.10 -16.87
N TYR A 102 -26.69 9.79 -16.10
CA TYR A 102 -25.44 10.41 -16.56
C TYR A 102 -24.21 9.70 -16.00
#